data_AF-A0A9E8RVI8-F1
#
_entry.id   AF-A0A9E8RVI8-F1
#
_cell.length_a   1.000
_cell.length_b   1.000
_cell.length_c   1.000
_cell.angle_alpha   90.00
_cell.angle_beta   90.00
_cell.angle_gamma   90.00
#
_symmetry.space_group_name_H-M   'P 1'
#
loop_
_entity.id
_entity.type
_entity.pdbx_description
1 polymer ?
#
loop_
_entity_poly.entity_id
_entity_poly.type
_entity_poly.pdbx_seq_one_letter_code
_entity_poly.pdbx_strand_id
1 'polypeptide(L)'
;MDIQSVFLNRSVSPQTAENRTDITPAQAQTSFSNMLKNAIDEVNEAQIQADELTEKLALGENVELHEVMIAAEKASITLNASMEIRNKVIEAYQEIMQMQV
;
A
#
# COMPACT_ATOMS: atom_id res chain seq x y z
N MET A 1 -40.65 -49.79 23.40
CA MET A 1 -40.54 -48.32 23.45
C MET A 1 -39.16 -48.06 23.98
N ASP A 2 -38.17 -47.95 23.09
CA ASP A 2 -36.77 -47.76 23.46
C ASP A 2 -36.33 -46.40 22.97
N ILE A 3 -36.42 -45.43 23.88
CA ILE A 3 -36.15 -44.00 23.70
C ILE A 3 -34.70 -43.64 24.09
N GLN A 4 -33.72 -44.48 23.76
CA GLN A 4 -32.30 -44.20 24.05
C GLN A 4 -31.40 -44.10 22.81
N SER A 5 -31.98 -43.97 21.62
CA SER A 5 -31.24 -43.68 20.40
C SER A 5 -31.18 -42.17 20.11
N VAL A 6 -30.65 -41.36 21.02
CA VAL A 6 -30.24 -39.97 20.71
C VAL A 6 -29.08 -39.63 21.64
N PHE A 7 -28.06 -38.94 21.11
CA PHE A 7 -26.85 -38.47 21.81
C PHE A 7 -25.74 -39.52 21.94
N LEU A 8 -24.92 -39.65 20.89
CA LEU A 8 -23.44 -39.64 20.98
C LEU A 8 -22.83 -39.53 19.56
N ASN A 9 -23.40 -38.67 18.72
CA ASN A 9 -22.75 -38.20 17.50
C ASN A 9 -22.36 -36.73 17.68
N ARG A 10 -21.16 -36.47 18.23
CA ARG A 10 -20.45 -35.20 18.07
C ARG A 10 -18.99 -35.29 18.54
N SER A 11 -18.16 -36.06 17.86
CA SER A 11 -16.72 -35.78 17.78
C SER A 11 -16.49 -34.89 16.55
N VAL A 12 -16.59 -33.59 16.77
CA VAL A 12 -16.25 -32.58 15.76
C VAL A 12 -14.72 -32.57 15.61
N SER A 13 -14.22 -33.14 14.53
CA SER A 13 -12.84 -32.90 14.02
C SER A 13 -12.92 -31.96 12.81
N PRO A 14 -11.80 -31.29 12.51
CA PRO A 14 -11.60 -29.86 12.71
C PRO A 14 -12.40 -29.02 11.69
N GLN A 15 -13.24 -28.11 12.18
CA GLN A 15 -13.82 -27.08 11.32
C GLN A 15 -12.74 -26.02 11.04
N THR A 16 -12.18 -26.12 9.84
CA THR A 16 -11.93 -24.98 8.95
C THR A 16 -11.28 -23.76 9.60
N ALA A 17 -9.95 -23.77 9.64
CA ALA A 17 -9.17 -22.55 9.49
C ALA A 17 -9.35 -22.03 8.05
N GLU A 18 -10.55 -21.55 7.72
CA GLU A 18 -10.76 -20.83 6.47
C GLU A 18 -10.36 -19.37 6.68
N ASN A 19 -9.38 -18.96 5.86
CA ASN A 19 -8.98 -17.59 5.58
C ASN A 19 -8.01 -16.90 6.54
N ARG A 20 -6.98 -17.61 7.00
CA ARG A 20 -5.67 -16.97 7.05
C ARG A 20 -5.13 -17.04 5.63
N THR A 21 -5.24 -15.95 4.87
CA THR A 21 -4.32 -15.73 3.74
C THR A 21 -2.93 -15.70 4.34
N ASP A 22 -2.30 -16.87 4.44
CA ASP A 22 -0.89 -17.00 4.72
C ASP A 22 -0.17 -16.38 3.52
N ILE A 23 0.01 -15.06 3.60
CA ILE A 23 0.77 -14.31 2.61
C ILE A 23 2.18 -14.86 2.69
N THR A 24 2.56 -15.64 1.68
CA THR A 24 3.92 -16.15 1.64
C THR A 24 4.89 -14.96 1.58
N PRO A 25 6.11 -15.05 2.14
CA PRO A 25 7.09 -13.97 2.08
C PRO A 25 7.32 -13.48 0.64
N ALA A 26 7.29 -14.38 -0.34
CA ALA A 26 7.40 -14.05 -1.76
C ALA A 26 6.22 -13.21 -2.29
N GLN A 27 4.99 -13.48 -1.85
CA GLN A 27 3.81 -12.67 -2.19
C GLN A 27 3.86 -11.30 -1.50
N ALA A 28 4.31 -11.25 -0.25
CA ALA A 28 4.51 -9.99 0.47
C ALA A 28 5.60 -9.12 -0.19
N GLN A 29 6.71 -9.72 -0.60
CA GLN A 29 7.80 -9.04 -1.33
C GLN A 29 7.33 -8.48 -2.68
N THR A 30 6.51 -9.23 -3.42
CA THR A 30 5.95 -8.78 -4.70
C THR A 30 4.96 -7.63 -4.51
N SER A 31 4.06 -7.75 -3.51
CA SER A 31 3.12 -6.69 -3.15
C SER A 31 3.84 -5.40 -2.75
N PHE A 32 4.90 -5.51 -1.95
CA PHE A 32 5.77 -4.38 -1.61
C PHE A 32 6.40 -3.75 -2.85
N SER A 33 7.05 -4.56 -3.68
CA SER A 33 7.77 -4.05 -4.87
C SER A 33 6.82 -3.27 -5.78
N ASN A 34 5.59 -3.75 -5.93
CA ASN A 34 4.54 -3.05 -6.67
C ASN A 34 4.09 -1.76 -5.98
N MET A 35 3.88 -1.78 -4.66
CA MET A 35 3.49 -0.58 -3.90
C MET A 35 4.56 0.51 -3.96
N LEU A 36 5.83 0.14 -3.77
CA LEU A 36 6.96 1.07 -3.84
C LEU A 36 7.10 1.65 -5.26
N LYS A 37 6.95 0.80 -6.28
CA LYS A 37 6.95 1.25 -7.67
C LYS A 37 5.85 2.28 -7.92
N ASN A 38 4.62 1.99 -7.50
CA ASN A 38 3.50 2.91 -7.66
C ASN A 38 3.73 4.24 -6.93
N ALA A 39 4.25 4.20 -5.70
CA ALA A 39 4.54 5.43 -4.94
C ALA A 39 5.63 6.30 -5.61
N ILE A 40 6.66 5.67 -6.20
CA ILE A 40 7.69 6.38 -6.97
C ILE A 40 7.08 6.97 -8.25
N ASP A 41 6.27 6.19 -8.97
CA ASP A 41 5.62 6.62 -10.20
C ASP A 41 4.68 7.82 -9.93
N GLU A 42 3.96 7.81 -8.79
CA GLU A 42 3.05 8.90 -8.36
C GLU A 42 3.81 10.19 -7.95
N VAL A 43 4.95 10.08 -7.28
CA VAL A 43 5.83 11.23 -6.99
C VAL A 43 6.35 11.85 -8.28
N ASN A 44 6.81 11.01 -9.22
CA ASN A 44 7.32 11.46 -10.50
C ASN A 44 6.24 12.20 -11.30
N GLU A 45 5.01 11.67 -11.32
CA GLU A 45 3.88 12.32 -12.00
C GLU A 45 3.53 13.68 -11.36
N ALA A 46 3.53 13.77 -10.03
CA ALA A 46 3.32 15.03 -9.31
C ALA A 46 4.42 16.07 -9.60
N GLN A 47 5.69 15.63 -9.69
CA GLN A 47 6.83 16.47 -10.04
C GLN A 47 6.69 17.04 -11.46
N ILE A 48 6.39 16.18 -12.44
CA ILE A 48 6.21 16.58 -13.84
C ILE A 48 5.08 17.60 -13.98
N GLN A 49 3.94 17.39 -13.30
CA GLN A 49 2.84 18.35 -13.32
C GLN A 49 3.23 19.72 -12.75
N ALA A 50 3.99 19.74 -11.65
CA ALA A 50 4.47 21.00 -11.06
C ALA A 50 5.43 21.74 -12.00
N ASP A 51 6.32 21.00 -12.68
CA ASP A 51 7.26 21.55 -13.64
C ASP A 51 6.54 22.11 -14.87
N GLU A 52 5.57 21.39 -15.42
CA GLU A 52 4.75 21.88 -16.56
C GLU A 52 4.00 23.17 -16.22
N LEU A 53 3.38 23.25 -15.04
CA LEU A 53 2.66 24.44 -14.61
C LEU A 53 3.60 25.62 -14.39
N THR A 54 4.80 25.36 -13.87
CA THR A 54 5.86 26.36 -13.71
C THR A 54 6.34 26.89 -15.07
N GLU A 55 6.54 26.01 -16.04
CA GLU A 55 6.95 26.38 -17.40
C GLU A 55 5.87 27.22 -18.10
N LYS A 56 4.60 26.79 -18.05
CA LYS A 56 3.47 27.54 -18.62
C LYS A 56 3.32 28.92 -18.00
N LEU A 57 3.49 29.03 -16.68
CA LEU A 57 3.50 30.33 -15.99
C LEU A 57 4.67 31.22 -16.48
N ALA A 58 5.88 30.65 -16.61
CA ALA A 58 7.06 31.38 -17.08
C ALA A 58 6.93 31.86 -18.54
N LEU A 59 6.20 31.11 -19.37
CA LEU A 59 5.86 31.47 -20.75
C LEU A 59 4.72 32.50 -20.84
N GLY A 60 4.07 32.85 -19.72
CA GLY A 60 2.96 33.79 -19.67
C GLY A 60 1.65 33.21 -20.23
N GLU A 61 1.52 31.87 -20.25
CA GLU A 61 0.26 31.22 -20.57
C GLU A 61 -0.80 31.45 -19.47
N ASN A 62 -2.04 31.04 -19.71
CA ASN A 62 -3.18 31.24 -18.79
C ASN A 62 -3.12 30.27 -17.60
N VAL A 63 -2.04 30.35 -16.83
CA VAL A 63 -1.83 29.62 -15.57
C VAL A 63 -1.71 30.64 -14.46
N GLU A 64 -2.51 30.48 -13.42
CA GLU A 64 -2.48 31.39 -12.28
C GLU A 64 -1.36 31.00 -11.31
N LEU A 65 -0.68 31.99 -10.71
CA LEU A 65 0.42 31.75 -9.77
C LEU A 65 0.00 30.81 -8.62
N HIS A 66 -1.25 30.90 -8.17
CA HIS A 66 -1.75 30.06 -7.08
C HIS A 66 -1.84 28.57 -7.47
N GLU A 67 -2.08 28.26 -8.74
CA GLU A 67 -2.11 26.87 -9.23
C GLU A 67 -0.73 26.25 -9.19
N VAL A 68 0.31 27.00 -9.58
CA VAL A 68 1.71 26.57 -9.47
C VAL A 68 2.08 26.32 -8.01
N MET A 69 1.71 27.24 -7.11
CA MET A 69 1.99 27.05 -5.68
C MET A 69 1.27 25.84 -5.09
N ILE A 70 0.01 25.59 -5.46
CA ILE A 70 -0.73 24.40 -5.01
C ILE A 70 -0.09 23.13 -5.56
N ALA A 71 0.31 23.12 -6.83
CA ALA A 71 0.97 21.96 -7.45
C ALA A 71 2.32 21.66 -6.78
N ALA A 72 3.12 22.69 -6.50
CA ALA A 72 4.38 22.56 -5.78
C ALA A 72 4.19 22.01 -4.36
N GLU A 73 3.20 22.52 -3.62
CA GLU A 73 2.87 22.03 -2.27
C GLU A 73 2.39 20.57 -2.32
N LYS A 74 1.55 20.23 -3.29
CA LYS A 74 1.09 18.85 -3.52
C LYS A 74 2.28 17.92 -3.79
N ALA A 75 3.21 18.32 -4.65
CA ALA A 75 4.41 17.53 -4.94
C ALA A 75 5.27 17.31 -3.68
N SER A 76 5.45 18.37 -2.86
CA SER A 76 6.18 18.29 -1.58
C SER A 76 5.52 17.32 -0.59
N ILE A 77 4.20 17.42 -0.41
CA ILE A 77 3.44 16.53 0.48
C ILE A 77 3.51 15.08 -0.01
N THR A 78 3.31 14.85 -1.32
CA THR A 78 3.39 13.51 -1.92
C THR A 78 4.78 12.91 -1.74
N LEU A 79 5.85 13.68 -1.94
CA LEU A 79 7.22 13.23 -1.71
C LEU A 79 7.44 12.79 -0.25
N ASN A 80 6.98 13.61 0.71
CA ASN A 80 7.08 13.29 2.13
C ASN A 80 6.30 12.01 2.48
N ALA A 81 5.07 11.87 1.96
CA ALA A 81 4.27 10.67 2.16
C ALA A 81 4.96 9.42 1.59
N SER A 82 5.58 9.51 0.41
CA SER A 82 6.32 8.41 -0.19
C SER A 82 7.55 7.99 0.61
N MET A 83 8.23 8.93 1.28
CA MET A 83 9.33 8.61 2.20
C MET A 83 8.84 7.82 3.42
N GLU A 84 7.70 8.21 4.00
CA GLU A 84 7.09 7.50 5.11
C GLU A 84 6.63 6.08 4.72
N ILE A 85 6.00 5.96 3.55
CA ILE A 85 5.62 4.65 3.00
C ILE A 85 6.87 3.79 2.80
N ARG A 86 7.92 4.33 2.18
CA ARG A 86 9.19 3.62 1.99
C ARG A 86 9.75 3.09 3.31
N ASN A 87 9.78 3.91 4.35
CA ASN A 87 10.30 3.52 5.66
C ASN A 87 9.45 2.40 6.27
N LYS A 88 8.11 2.56 6.26
CA LYS A 88 7.17 1.57 6.81
C LYS A 88 7.24 0.22 6.11
N VAL A 89 7.48 0.20 4.81
CA VAL A 89 7.61 -1.09 4.14
C VAL A 89 8.98 -1.74 4.33
N ILE A 90 10.06 -0.97 4.50
CA ILE A 90 11.34 -1.54 4.94
C ILE A 90 11.18 -2.23 6.30
N GLU A 91 10.48 -1.60 7.24
CA GLU A 91 10.14 -2.19 8.55
C GLU A 91 9.34 -3.49 8.39
N ALA A 92 8.29 -3.49 7.56
CA ALA A 92 7.47 -4.67 7.33
C ALA A 92 8.24 -5.83 6.68
N TYR A 93 9.16 -5.53 5.75
CA TYR A 93 10.06 -6.53 5.16
C TYR A 93 10.98 -7.15 6.21
N GLN A 94 11.56 -6.33 7.09
CA GLN A 94 12.41 -6.80 8.18
C GLN A 94 11.63 -7.69 9.16
N GLU A 95 10.39 -7.33 9.49
CA GLU A 95 9.54 -8.11 10.39
C GLU A 95 9.22 -9.51 9.85
N ILE A 96 8.85 -9.62 8.57
CA ILE A 96 8.58 -10.94 7.94
C ILE A 96 9.82 -11.83 8.00
N MET A 97 11.02 -11.27 7.80
CA MET A 97 12.27 -12.03 7.87
C MET A 97 12.56 -12.54 9.30
N GLN A 98 12.19 -11.77 10.32
CA GLN A 98 12.34 -12.18 11.73
C GLN A 98 11.34 -13.26 12.15
N MET A 99 10.17 -13.36 11.51
CA MET A 99 9.18 -14.41 11.81
C MET A 99 9.57 -15.80 11.31
N GLN A 100 10.52 -15.92 10.38
CA GLN A 100 10.88 -17.19 9.73
C GLN A 100 12.10 -17.90 10.31
N VAL A 101 12.81 -17.29 11.26
CA VAL A 101 14.00 -17.89 11.92
C VAL A 101 13.64 -18.65 13.20
#